data_AF-A0A401LFW7-F1
#
_entry.id   AF-A0A401LFW7-F1
#
_cell.length_a   1.000
_cell.length_b   1.000
_cell.length_c   1.000
_cell.angle_alpha   90.00
_cell.angle_beta   90.00
_cell.angle_gamma   90.00
#
_symmetry.space_group_name_H-M   'P 1'
#
loop_
_entity.id
_entity.type
_entity.pdbx_description
1 polymer ?
#
loop_
_entity_poly.entity_id
_entity_poly.type
_entity_poly.pdbx_seq_one_letter_code
_entity_poly.pdbx_strand_id
1 'polypeptide(L)'
;MNAWEMPQVQALGEERLRLMQEAAEKCRGKSGMERLDIFLEYGEKLSEGGPLAPEEQKALLAAVAASLPEQEQKQLTQLMQMMGI
;
A
#
# COMPACT_ATOMS: atom_id res chain seq x y z
N MET A 1 1.13 8.87 -15.27
CA MET A 1 -0.15 8.17 -15.02
C MET A 1 -0.35 8.19 -13.52
N ASN A 2 -1.52 8.60 -13.03
CA ASN A 2 -1.79 8.65 -11.59
C ASN A 2 -1.90 7.20 -11.07
N ALA A 3 -1.17 6.86 -10.00
CA ALA A 3 -1.22 5.51 -9.42
C ALA A 3 -2.64 5.11 -9.00
N TRP A 4 -3.48 6.10 -8.65
CA TRP A 4 -4.88 5.89 -8.26
C TRP A 4 -5.81 5.52 -9.42
N GLU A 5 -5.43 5.80 -10.67
CA GLU A 5 -6.25 5.54 -11.86
C GLU A 5 -5.98 4.14 -12.46
N MET A 6 -5.05 3.38 -11.87
CA MET A 6 -4.74 2.04 -12.35
C MET A 6 -5.93 1.09 -12.13
N PRO A 7 -6.31 0.26 -13.12
CA PRO A 7 -7.45 -0.66 -13.00
C PRO A 7 -7.37 -1.57 -11.77
N GLN A 8 -6.17 -2.02 -11.39
CA GLN A 8 -5.94 -2.87 -10.23
C GLN A 8 -6.19 -2.12 -8.90
N VAL A 9 -5.96 -0.81 -8.87
CA VAL A 9 -6.19 0.03 -7.69
C VAL A 9 -7.67 0.41 -7.59
N GLN A 10 -8.32 0.67 -8.72
CA GLN A 10 -9.77 0.87 -8.80
C GLN A 10 -10.57 -0.38 -8.37
N ALA A 11 -10.04 -1.58 -8.63
CA ALA A 11 -10.65 -2.84 -8.23
C ALA A 11 -10.72 -3.05 -6.70
N LEU A 12 -9.97 -2.28 -5.90
CA LEU A 12 -10.01 -2.34 -4.44
C LEU A 12 -11.32 -1.79 -3.84
N GLY A 13 -12.12 -1.07 -4.63
CA GLY A 13 -13.36 -0.45 -4.18
C GLY A 13 -13.14 0.92 -3.51
N GLU A 14 -14.18 1.75 -3.52
CA GLU A 14 -14.12 3.16 -3.13
C GLU A 14 -13.62 3.37 -1.69
N GLU A 15 -14.05 2.51 -0.75
CA GLU A 15 -13.71 2.65 0.67
C GLU A 15 -12.22 2.40 0.94
N ARG A 16 -11.65 1.35 0.33
CA ARG A 16 -10.23 1.04 0.45
C ARG A 16 -9.37 2.07 -0.27
N LEU A 17 -9.81 2.53 -1.44
CA LEU A 17 -9.17 3.63 -2.17
C LEU A 17 -9.10 4.91 -1.34
N ARG A 18 -10.20 5.26 -0.66
CA ARG A 18 -10.26 6.41 0.24
C ARG A 18 -9.27 6.28 1.39
N LEU A 19 -9.23 5.13 2.04
CA LEU A 19 -8.29 4.86 3.14
C LEU A 19 -6.82 4.94 2.68
N MET A 20 -6.50 4.38 1.51
CA MET A 20 -5.14 4.46 0.95
C MET A 20 -4.72 5.89 0.58
N GLN A 21 -5.63 6.68 0.00
CA GLN A 21 -5.37 8.08 -0.31
C GLN A 21 -5.15 8.91 0.96
N GLU A 22 -5.94 8.66 2.01
CA GLU A 22 -5.80 9.33 3.30
C GLU A 22 -4.46 8.97 3.97
N ALA A 23 -4.06 7.69 3.94
CA ALA A 23 -2.75 7.26 4.41
C ALA A 23 -1.60 7.94 3.63
N ALA A 24 -1.71 8.02 2.30
CA ALA A 24 -0.72 8.66 1.45
C ALA A 24 -0.57 10.17 1.72
N GLU A 25 -1.68 10.88 1.94
CA GLU A 25 -1.70 12.28 2.38
C GLU A 25 -1.03 12.43 3.76
N LYS A 26 -1.38 11.59 4.74
CA LYS A 26 -0.79 11.63 6.09
C LYS A 26 0.70 11.33 6.10
N CYS A 27 1.19 10.50 5.18
CA CYS A 27 2.61 10.19 5.02
C CYS A 27 3.42 11.37 4.45
N ARG A 28 2.78 12.37 3.82
CA ARG A 28 3.47 13.49 3.19
C ARG A 28 4.19 14.34 4.26
N GLY A 29 5.49 14.52 4.10
CA GLY A 29 6.31 15.30 5.04
C GLY A 29 6.66 14.58 6.35
N LYS A 30 6.28 13.31 6.51
CA LYS A 30 6.61 12.48 7.68
C LYS A 30 7.93 11.76 7.53
N SER A 31 8.59 11.50 8.66
CA SER A 31 9.79 10.65 8.74
C SER A 31 9.45 9.17 8.51
N GLY A 32 10.45 8.34 8.23
CA GLY A 32 10.23 6.91 7.95
C GLY A 32 9.50 6.17 9.08
N MET A 33 9.79 6.50 10.34
CA MET A 33 9.13 5.89 11.50
C MET A 33 7.67 6.31 11.61
N GLU A 34 7.38 7.61 11.43
CA GLU A 34 6.00 8.12 11.45
C GLU A 34 5.17 7.56 10.28
N ARG A 35 5.79 7.31 9.12
CA ARG A 35 5.12 6.63 8.00
C ARG A 35 4.79 5.18 8.33
N LEU A 36 5.68 4.48 9.05
CA LEU A 36 5.44 3.11 9.48
C LEU A 36 4.22 3.04 10.43
N ASP A 37 4.12 3.98 11.37
CA ASP A 37 2.97 4.06 12.29
C ASP A 37 1.65 4.27 11.51
N ILE A 38 1.66 5.15 10.51
CA ILE A 38 0.51 5.38 9.62
C ILE A 38 0.18 4.12 8.82
N PHE A 39 1.19 3.42 8.30
CA PHE A 39 0.98 2.17 7.58
C PHE A 39 0.33 1.09 8.44
N LEU A 40 0.72 0.98 9.71
CA LEU A 40 0.12 0.02 10.65
C LEU A 40 -1.34 0.39 10.95
N GLU A 41 -1.62 1.66 11.26
CA GLU A 41 -2.97 2.15 11.54
C GLU A 41 -3.93 1.92 10.36
N TYR A 42 -3.49 2.25 9.15
CA TYR A 42 -4.33 2.08 7.96
C TYR A 42 -4.35 0.64 7.45
N GLY A 43 -3.29 -0.14 7.69
CA GLY A 43 -3.28 -1.58 7.45
C GLY A 43 -4.36 -2.30 8.24
N GLU A 44 -4.51 -1.97 9.53
CA GLU A 44 -5.61 -2.51 10.35
C GLU A 44 -6.99 -2.10 9.84
N LYS A 45 -7.17 -0.82 9.48
CA LYS A 45 -8.44 -0.32 8.90
C LYS A 45 -8.78 -0.99 7.56
N LEU A 46 -7.78 -1.16 6.68
CA LEU A 46 -7.93 -1.82 5.38
C LEU A 46 -8.24 -3.31 5.51
N SER A 47 -7.77 -3.92 6.60
CA SER A 47 -8.00 -5.33 6.91
C SER A 47 -9.39 -5.58 7.52
N GLU A 48 -10.11 -4.54 7.96
CA GLU A 48 -11.34 -4.66 8.78
C GLU A 48 -11.18 -5.62 9.98
N GLY A 49 -9.94 -5.87 10.45
CA GLY A 49 -9.64 -6.86 11.49
C GLY A 49 -9.51 -8.32 11.01
N GLY A 50 -9.42 -8.57 9.70
CA GLY A 50 -9.17 -9.88 9.09
C GLY A 50 -8.13 -9.82 7.96
N PRO A 51 -7.47 -10.93 7.59
CA PRO A 51 -6.45 -10.90 6.55
C PRO A 51 -7.03 -10.44 5.21
N LEU A 52 -6.44 -9.38 4.63
CA LEU A 52 -6.71 -8.94 3.26
C LEU A 52 -6.59 -10.14 2.31
N ALA A 53 -7.48 -10.23 1.31
CA ALA A 53 -7.37 -11.27 0.30
C ALA A 53 -6.01 -11.15 -0.43
N PRO A 54 -5.39 -12.25 -0.88
CA PRO A 54 -4.08 -12.23 -1.53
C PRO A 54 -3.98 -11.24 -2.70
N GLU A 55 -5.05 -11.12 -3.48
CA GLU A 55 -5.15 -10.17 -4.60
C GLU A 55 -5.13 -8.71 -4.14
N GLU A 56 -5.77 -8.42 -3.01
CA GLU A 56 -5.84 -7.08 -2.43
C GLU A 56 -4.51 -6.71 -1.77
N GLN A 57 -3.83 -7.67 -1.12
CA GLN A 57 -2.46 -7.49 -0.65
C GLN A 57 -1.50 -7.18 -1.80
N LYS A 58 -1.60 -7.92 -2.92
CA LYS A 58 -0.78 -7.66 -4.12
C LYS A 58 -1.01 -6.28 -4.69
N ALA A 59 -2.26 -5.83 -4.80
CA ALA A 59 -2.59 -4.51 -5.30
C ALA A 59 -2.09 -3.39 -4.37
N LEU A 60 -2.22 -3.56 -3.05
CA LEU A 60 -1.68 -2.65 -2.04
C LEU A 60 -0.15 -2.56 -2.11
N LEU A 61 0.54 -3.70 -2.11
CA LEU A 61 2.00 -3.74 -2.23
C LEU A 61 2.49 -3.14 -3.54
N ALA A 62 1.79 -3.35 -4.65
CA ALA A 62 2.12 -2.73 -5.94
C ALA A 62 1.95 -1.20 -5.90
N ALA A 63 0.89 -0.70 -5.27
CA ALA A 63 0.68 0.74 -5.08
C ALA A 63 1.73 1.37 -4.17
N VAL A 64 2.12 0.68 -3.09
CA VAL A 64 3.20 1.10 -2.20
C VAL A 64 4.52 1.13 -2.96
N ALA A 65 4.88 0.05 -3.66
CA ALA A 65 6.09 -0.02 -4.49
C ALA A 65 6.14 1.16 -5.48
N ALA A 66 5.04 1.45 -6.19
CA ALA A 66 4.98 2.55 -7.14
C ALA A 66 5.23 3.94 -6.53
N SER A 67 5.04 4.09 -5.21
CA SER A 67 5.30 5.34 -4.48
C SER A 67 6.73 5.46 -3.92
N LEU A 68 7.50 4.38 -3.92
CA LEU A 68 8.85 4.34 -3.35
C LEU A 68 9.93 4.57 -4.41
N PRO A 69 11.10 5.13 -4.02
CA PRO A 69 12.28 5.21 -4.88
C PRO A 69 12.72 3.84 -5.41
N GLU A 70 13.36 3.81 -6.57
CA GLU A 70 13.72 2.59 -7.32
C GLU A 70 14.55 1.58 -6.50
N GLN A 71 15.34 2.07 -5.55
CA GLN A 71 16.13 1.25 -4.64
C GLN A 71 15.25 0.50 -3.61
N GLU A 72 14.22 1.17 -3.09
CA GLU A 72 13.26 0.61 -2.15
C GLU A 72 12.24 -0.29 -2.87
N GLN A 73 11.88 0.02 -4.12
CA GLN A 73 11.10 -0.88 -4.98
C GLN A 73 11.75 -2.24 -5.15
N LYS A 74 13.06 -2.29 -5.42
CA LYS A 74 13.79 -3.55 -5.59
C LYS A 74 13.81 -4.38 -4.30
N GLN A 75 13.97 -3.73 -3.15
CA GLN A 75 13.90 -4.41 -1.85
C GLN A 75 12.49 -4.95 -1.56
N LEU A 76 11.46 -4.17 -1.86
CA LEU A 76 10.06 -4.61 -1.70
C LEU A 76 9.75 -5.81 -2.62
N THR A 77 10.21 -5.75 -3.87
CA THR A 77 10.02 -6.83 -4.86
C THR A 77 10.74 -8.11 -4.44
N GLN A 78 11.95 -8.01 -3.87
CA GLN A 78 12.66 -9.16 -3.30
C GLN A 78 11.96 -9.75 -2.07
N LEU A 79 11.39 -8.90 -1.21
CA LEU A 79 10.59 -9.37 -0.07
C LEU A 79 9.33 -10.12 -0.53
N MET A 80 8.65 -9.63 -1.57
CA MET A 80 7.48 -10.30 -2.15
C MET A 80 7.85 -11.68 -2.73
N GLN A 81 8.96 -11.77 -3.47
CA GLN A 81 9.49 -13.04 -3.99
C GLN A 81 9.85 -14.04 -2.88
N MET A 82 10.41 -13.56 -1.75
CA MET A 82 10.71 -14.41 -0.60
C MET A 82 9.47 -14.92 0.14
N MET A 83 8.39 -14.13 0.16
CA MET A 83 7.13 -14.50 0.79
C MET A 83 6.20 -15.33 -0.12
N GLY A 84 6.62 -15.64 -1.35
CA GLY A 84 5.84 -16.45 -2.30
C GLY A 84 4.61 -15.73 -2.87
N ILE A 85 4.61 -14.39 -2.83
CA ILE A 85 3.56 -13.52 -3.37
C ILE A 85 3.96 -13.09 -4.79
#